data_AF-A0A0F9FND0-F1
#
_entry.id   AF-A0A0F9FND0-F1
#
_cell.length_a   1.000
_cell.length_b   1.000
_cell.length_c   1.000
_cell.angle_alpha   90.00
_cell.angle_beta   90.00
_cell.angle_gamma   90.00
#
_symmetry.space_group_name_H-M   'P 1'
#
loop_
_entity.id
_entity.type
_entity.pdbx_description
1 polymer ?
#
loop_
_entity_poly.entity_id
_entity_poly.type
_entity_poly.pdbx_seq_one_letter_code
_entity_poly.pdbx_strand_id
1 'polypeptide(L)'
;MHSVDKSSTLFLVKKTPKKPERPDKDAFKEIFAQRLFEARDDTIFSQADVGACIDMVGNSYGKYEQADSMLPVAYWVPVCEKLYIDPWQLLTGRPRGVLPEIPPHLRNPEKRARKRA
;
A
#
# COMPACT_ATOMS: atom_id res chain seq x y z
N MET A 1 -17.40 27.33 61.25
CA MET A 1 -18.02 26.61 60.12
C MET A 1 -16.93 26.26 59.14
N HIS A 2 -16.86 25.00 58.72
CA HIS A 2 -15.70 24.37 58.09
C HIS A 2 -15.30 24.99 56.75
N SER A 3 -14.00 25.27 56.64
CA SER A 3 -13.25 25.46 55.39
C SER A 3 -13.41 24.21 54.51
N VAL A 4 -13.84 24.38 53.26
CA VAL A 4 -13.79 23.32 52.25
C VAL A 4 -12.83 23.78 51.17
N ASP A 5 -11.56 23.48 51.42
CA ASP A 5 -10.49 23.48 50.44
C ASP A 5 -10.85 22.45 49.35
N LYS A 6 -11.22 22.93 48.15
CA LYS A 6 -11.37 22.09 46.97
C LYS A 6 -10.16 22.26 46.06
N SER A 7 -8.96 22.02 46.60
CA SER A 7 -7.78 21.66 45.82
C SER A 7 -8.09 20.41 44.99
N SER A 8 -8.59 20.64 43.78
CA SER A 8 -8.69 19.60 42.75
C SER A 8 -7.32 19.47 42.12
N THR A 9 -6.45 18.69 42.76
CA THR A 9 -5.18 18.26 42.16
C THR A 9 -5.50 17.45 40.90
N LEU A 10 -5.57 18.15 39.76
CA LEU A 10 -5.62 17.54 38.44
C LEU A 10 -4.31 16.79 38.22
N PHE A 11 -4.31 15.50 38.52
CA PHE A 11 -3.32 14.59 37.97
C PHE A 11 -3.62 14.46 36.47
N LEU A 12 -3.10 15.40 35.69
CA LEU A 12 -2.84 15.17 34.27
C LEU A 12 -1.82 14.04 34.20
N VAL A 13 -2.34 12.82 34.11
CA VAL A 13 -1.59 11.63 33.73
C VAL A 13 -0.78 12.00 32.50
N LYS A 14 0.54 12.06 32.66
CA LYS A 14 1.51 12.13 31.57
C LYS A 14 1.33 10.90 30.68
N LYS A 15 0.35 10.92 29.78
CA LYS A 15 0.52 10.29 28.48
C LYS A 15 1.11 11.37 27.61
N THR A 16 2.43 11.54 27.66
CA THR A 16 3.16 12.09 26.53
C THR A 16 2.60 11.34 25.31
N PRO A 17 1.87 11.99 24.38
CA PRO A 17 1.57 11.34 23.13
C PRO A 17 2.94 11.13 22.52
N LYS A 18 3.45 9.90 22.62
CA LYS A 18 4.67 9.49 21.92
C LYS A 18 4.40 9.93 20.49
N LYS A 19 5.14 10.94 20.01
CA LYS A 19 4.99 11.43 18.64
C LYS A 19 4.91 10.18 17.77
N PRO A 20 3.90 10.02 16.90
CA PRO A 20 3.82 8.85 16.05
C PRO A 20 5.18 8.68 15.39
N GLU A 21 5.88 7.62 15.77
CA GLU A 21 7.19 7.32 15.20
C GLU A 21 6.93 7.18 13.70
N ARG A 22 7.62 8.01 12.90
CA ARG A 22 7.49 7.91 11.46
C ARG A 22 7.87 6.47 11.11
N PRO A 23 7.03 5.74 10.37
CA PRO A 23 7.35 4.38 9.99
C PRO A 23 8.74 4.36 9.35
N ASP A 24 9.51 3.33 9.68
CA ASP A 24 10.80 3.09 9.06
C ASP A 24 10.61 3.13 7.54
N LYS A 25 11.41 3.97 6.87
CA LYS A 25 11.27 4.21 5.43
C LYS A 25 11.50 2.93 4.65
N ASP A 26 12.36 2.05 5.15
CA ASP A 26 12.69 0.80 4.46
C ASP A 26 11.57 -0.22 4.65
N ALA A 27 11.00 -0.32 5.86
CA ALA A 27 9.79 -1.12 6.10
C ALA A 27 8.61 -0.66 5.24
N PHE A 28 8.43 0.65 5.05
CA PHE A 28 7.39 1.18 4.16
C PHE A 28 7.63 0.79 2.69
N LYS A 29 8.87 0.88 2.20
CA LYS A 29 9.22 0.47 0.83
C LYS A 29 8.92 -1.00 0.61
N GLU A 30 9.30 -1.87 1.54
CA GLU A 30 9.05 -3.32 1.44
C GLU A 30 7.55 -3.63 1.39
N ILE A 31 6.78 -3.02 2.29
CA ILE A 31 5.32 -3.19 2.31
C ILE A 31 4.70 -2.70 0.99
N PHE A 32 5.15 -1.57 0.48
CA PHE A 32 4.67 -1.01 -0.79
C PHE A 32 5.02 -1.91 -1.98
N ALA A 33 6.25 -2.38 -2.05
CA ALA A 33 6.75 -3.29 -3.08
C ALA A 33 6.00 -4.62 -3.08
N GLN A 34 5.78 -5.19 -1.90
CA GLN A 34 5.01 -6.43 -1.73
C GLN A 34 3.58 -6.28 -2.22
N ARG A 35 2.92 -5.16 -1.93
CA ARG A 35 1.55 -4.88 -2.42
C ARG A 35 1.50 -4.71 -3.93
N LEU A 36 2.51 -4.06 -4.52
CA LEU A 36 2.63 -3.97 -5.99
C LEU A 36 2.77 -5.36 -6.61
N PHE A 37 3.66 -6.18 -6.05
CA PHE A 37 3.86 -7.56 -6.50
C PHE A 37 2.57 -8.37 -6.41
N GLU A 38 1.85 -8.29 -5.29
CA GLU A 38 0.58 -9.01 -5.10
C GLU A 38 -0.49 -8.59 -6.09
N ALA A 39 -0.60 -7.28 -6.35
CA ALA A 39 -1.52 -6.73 -7.33
C ALA A 39 -1.19 -7.22 -8.74
N ARG A 40 0.10 -7.19 -9.12
CA ARG A 40 0.54 -7.71 -10.42
C ARG A 40 0.28 -9.21 -10.52
N ASP A 41 0.62 -9.96 -9.49
CA ASP A 41 0.43 -11.41 -9.40
C ASP A 41 -1.05 -11.85 -9.41
N ASP A 42 -1.99 -10.97 -9.03
CA ASP A 42 -3.43 -11.20 -9.21
C ASP A 42 -3.86 -11.10 -10.68
N THR A 43 -3.04 -10.49 -11.54
CA THR A 43 -3.31 -10.30 -12.98
C THR A 43 -2.47 -11.23 -13.86
N ILE A 44 -2.80 -11.30 -15.14
CA ILE A 44 -1.98 -12.00 -16.15
C ILE A 44 -0.74 -11.22 -16.58
N PHE A 45 -0.58 -9.97 -16.14
CA PHE A 45 0.48 -9.09 -16.63
C PHE A 45 1.84 -9.45 -16.03
N SER A 46 2.84 -9.58 -16.89
CA SER A 46 4.24 -9.65 -16.47
C SER A 46 4.78 -8.27 -16.07
N GLN A 47 5.94 -8.23 -15.42
CA GLN A 47 6.63 -6.96 -15.12
C GLN A 47 6.89 -6.13 -16.38
N ALA A 48 7.23 -6.81 -17.49
CA ALA A 48 7.46 -6.17 -18.77
C ALA A 48 6.18 -5.57 -19.36
N ASP A 49 5.04 -6.27 -19.24
CA ASP A 49 3.76 -5.76 -19.73
C ASP A 49 3.34 -4.49 -18.99
N VAL A 50 3.53 -4.44 -17.67
CA VAL A 50 3.21 -3.26 -16.86
C VAL A 50 4.09 -2.09 -17.27
N GLY A 51 5.42 -2.29 -17.36
CA GLY A 51 6.36 -1.24 -17.76
C GLY A 51 6.09 -0.71 -19.16
N ALA A 52 5.80 -1.58 -20.12
CA ALA A 52 5.48 -1.19 -21.49
C ALA A 52 4.15 -0.43 -21.60
N CYS A 53 3.13 -0.82 -20.84
CA CYS A 53 1.80 -0.19 -20.92
C CYS A 53 1.73 1.23 -20.36
N ILE A 54 2.71 1.63 -19.55
CA ILE A 54 2.77 2.96 -18.91
C ILE A 54 3.95 3.78 -19.43
N ASP A 55 4.53 3.38 -20.58
CA ASP A 55 5.67 4.02 -21.24
C ASP A 55 6.88 4.22 -20.31
N MET A 56 7.11 3.25 -19.43
CA MET A 56 8.23 3.31 -18.49
C MET A 56 9.54 2.98 -19.20
N VAL A 57 10.42 3.97 -19.29
CA VAL A 57 11.71 3.84 -19.97
C VAL A 57 12.57 2.76 -19.31
N GLY A 58 13.04 1.79 -20.10
CA GLY A 58 14.09 0.85 -19.69
C GLY A 58 13.64 -0.37 -18.87
N ASN A 59 12.35 -0.74 -18.92
CA ASN A 59 11.82 -1.95 -18.28
C ASN A 59 12.18 -2.04 -16.77
N SER A 60 12.15 -0.90 -16.07
CA SER A 60 12.60 -0.77 -14.68
C SER A 60 11.56 -1.19 -13.65
N TYR A 61 10.36 -1.60 -14.08
CA TYR A 61 9.23 -1.86 -13.18
C TYR A 61 9.55 -2.88 -12.08
N GLY A 62 10.31 -3.95 -12.41
CA GLY A 62 10.68 -4.99 -11.44
C GLY A 62 11.45 -4.47 -10.21
N LYS A 63 12.19 -3.36 -10.34
CA LYS A 63 12.93 -2.75 -9.23
C LYS A 63 12.00 -2.19 -8.14
N TYR A 64 10.76 -1.85 -8.50
CA TYR A 64 9.77 -1.34 -7.55
C TYR A 64 9.09 -2.47 -6.77
N GLU A 65 8.94 -3.65 -7.38
CA GLU A 65 8.43 -4.84 -6.71
C GLU A 65 9.48 -5.52 -5.81
N GLN A 66 10.76 -5.27 -6.07
CA GLN A 66 11.88 -5.77 -5.27
C GLN A 66 12.26 -4.84 -4.10
N ALA A 67 11.54 -3.73 -3.91
CA ALA A 67 11.84 -2.69 -2.93
C ALA A 67 13.19 -1.96 -3.12
N ASP A 68 13.91 -2.22 -4.22
CA ASP A 68 15.16 -1.53 -4.57
C ASP A 68 14.97 -0.02 -4.76
N SER A 69 13.77 0.39 -5.17
CA SER A 69 13.42 1.79 -5.39
C SER A 69 11.94 2.04 -5.15
N MET A 70 11.60 3.28 -4.81
CA MET A 70 10.20 3.72 -4.76
C MET A 70 9.70 4.03 -6.16
N LEU A 71 8.47 3.61 -6.47
CA LEU A 71 7.78 4.00 -7.69
C LEU A 71 7.60 5.53 -7.70
N PRO A 72 8.05 6.26 -8.75
CA PRO A 72 7.82 7.69 -8.86
C PRO A 72 6.33 8.02 -8.93
N VAL A 73 5.90 9.11 -8.28
CA VAL A 73 4.49 9.52 -8.18
C VAL A 73 3.79 9.61 -9.54
N ALA A 74 4.51 10.04 -10.59
CA ALA A 74 3.99 10.13 -11.95
C ALA A 74 3.46 8.79 -12.50
N TYR A 75 3.98 7.66 -12.01
CA TYR A 75 3.58 6.32 -12.44
C TYR A 75 2.56 5.65 -11.51
N TRP A 76 2.18 6.27 -10.39
CA TRP A 76 1.29 5.62 -9.41
C TRP A 76 -0.07 5.31 -9.99
N VAL A 77 -0.74 6.32 -10.57
CA VAL A 77 -2.08 6.14 -11.15
C VAL A 77 -2.04 5.17 -12.33
N PRO A 78 -1.14 5.32 -13.33
CA PRO A 78 -1.06 4.39 -14.45
C PRO A 78 -0.84 2.92 -14.03
N VAL A 79 0.07 2.68 -13.07
CA VAL A 79 0.31 1.33 -12.53
C VAL A 79 -0.94 0.80 -11.83
N CYS A 80 -1.57 1.61 -10.99
CA CYS A 80 -2.77 1.23 -10.25
C CYS A 80 -3.94 0.88 -11.17
N GLU A 81 -4.15 1.66 -12.24
CA GLU A 81 -5.17 1.38 -13.26
C GLU A 81 -4.86 0.10 -14.02
N LYS A 82 -3.60 -0.10 -14.43
CA LYS A 82 -3.18 -1.31 -15.14
C LYS A 82 -3.37 -2.57 -14.30
N LEU A 83 -3.10 -2.49 -13.00
CA LEU A 83 -3.17 -3.60 -12.06
C LEU A 83 -4.49 -3.71 -11.32
N TYR A 84 -5.46 -2.83 -11.60
CA TYR A 84 -6.76 -2.79 -10.93
C TYR A 84 -6.66 -2.75 -9.40
N ILE A 85 -5.70 -1.98 -8.86
CA ILE A 85 -5.49 -1.79 -7.42
C ILE A 85 -5.76 -0.34 -7.03
N ASP A 86 -6.48 -0.12 -5.92
CA ASP A 86 -6.72 1.22 -5.39
C ASP A 86 -5.39 1.85 -4.91
N PRO A 87 -5.01 3.06 -5.35
CA PRO A 87 -3.83 3.74 -4.84
C PRO A 87 -3.79 3.83 -3.30
N TRP A 88 -4.97 3.93 -2.67
CA TRP A 88 -5.10 3.89 -1.22
C TRP A 88 -4.83 2.52 -0.63
N GLN A 89 -5.21 1.45 -1.32
CA GLN A 89 -4.86 0.08 -0.92
C GLN A 89 -3.36 -0.12 -1.00
N LEU A 90 -2.70 0.45 -2.02
CA LEU A 90 -1.25 0.39 -2.13
C LEU A 90 -0.55 1.07 -0.95
N LEU A 91 -1.07 2.22 -0.51
CA LEU A 91 -0.54 2.98 0.63
C LEU A 91 -0.88 2.39 2.01
N THR A 92 -2.13 1.95 2.20
CA THR A 92 -2.68 1.63 3.53
C THR A 92 -2.97 0.15 3.73
N GLY A 93 -2.96 -0.64 2.66
CA GLY A 93 -3.35 -2.05 2.67
C GLY A 93 -4.86 -2.27 2.67
N ARG A 94 -5.67 -1.21 2.59
CA ARG A 94 -7.14 -1.29 2.60
C ARG A 94 -7.74 -0.64 1.36
N PRO A 95 -8.66 -1.27 0.62
CA PRO A 95 -9.34 -0.62 -0.50
C PRO A 95 -10.33 0.44 0.01
N ARG A 96 -10.55 1.51 -0.77
CA ARG A 96 -11.71 2.40 -0.57
C ARG A 96 -12.90 2.01 -1.46
N GLY A 97 -12.75 0.96 -2.27
CA GLY A 97 -13.79 0.44 -3.15
C GLY A 97 -14.03 1.28 -4.41
N VAL A 98 -13.03 2.08 -4.83
CA VAL A 98 -13.19 3.02 -5.96
C VAL A 98 -12.94 2.37 -7.31
N LEU A 99 -12.15 1.30 -7.38
CA LEU A 99 -11.82 0.59 -8.62
C LEU A 99 -12.69 -0.67 -8.83
N PRO A 100 -13.03 -1.00 -10.09
CA PRO A 100 -13.73 -2.23 -10.42
C PRO A 100 -12.86 -3.45 -10.14
N GLU A 101 -13.50 -4.60 -9.89
CA GLU A 101 -12.77 -5.87 -9.77
C GLU A 101 -12.01 -6.21 -11.06
N ILE A 102 -10.88 -6.91 -10.93
CA ILE A 102 -10.11 -7.41 -12.07
C ILE A 102 -11.03 -8.23 -12.99
N PRO A 103 -11.11 -7.90 -14.30
CA PRO A 103 -11.89 -8.68 -15.27
C PRO A 103 -11.47 -10.16 -15.30
N PRO A 104 -12.40 -11.12 -15.44
CA PRO A 104 -12.07 -12.55 -15.33
C PRO A 104 -10.97 -13.05 -16.26
N HIS A 105 -10.89 -12.51 -17.48
CA HIS A 105 -9.89 -12.88 -18.48
C HIS A 105 -8.51 -12.28 -18.21
N LEU A 106 -8.42 -11.32 -17.29
CA LEU A 106 -7.15 -10.70 -16.86
C LEU A 106 -6.66 -11.24 -15.51
N ARG A 107 -7.39 -12.15 -14.86
CA ARG A 107 -6.98 -12.74 -13.57
C ARG A 107 -5.96 -13.84 -13.78
N ASN A 108 -4.98 -13.93 -12.88
CA ASN A 108 -4.02 -15.02 -12.87
C ASN A 108 -4.71 -16.38 -12.55
N PRO A 109 -4.70 -17.35 -13.49
CA PRO A 109 -5.36 -18.64 -13.27
C PRO A 109 -4.68 -19.48 -12.20
N GLU A 110 -3.36 -19.40 -12.06
CA GLU A 110 -2.58 -20.22 -11.12
C GLU A 110 -2.87 -19.86 -9.67
N LYS A 111 -2.98 -18.55 -9.39
CA LYS A 111 -3.32 -18.05 -8.06
C LYS A 111 -4.74 -18.43 -7.65
N ARG A 112 -5.66 -18.47 -8.61
CA ARG A 112 -7.05 -18.90 -8.39
C ARG A 112 -7.13 -20.38 -8.03
N ALA A 113 -6.26 -21.22 -8.58
CA ALA A 113 -6.16 -22.64 -8.23
C ALA A 113 -5.62 -22.84 -6.80
N ARG A 114 -4.59 -22.09 -6.40
CA ARG A 114 -4.00 -22.17 -5.05
C ARG A 114 -4.95 -21.77 -3.92
N LYS A 115 -5.88 -20.83 -4.16
CA LYS A 115 -6.88 -20.41 -3.15
C LYS A 115 -8.04 -21.40 -2.98
N ARG A 116 -8.15 -22.41 -3.85
CA ARG A 116 -9.24 -23.41 -3.85
C ARG A 116 -8.78 -24.80 -3.37
N ALA A 117 -7.47 -25.02 -3.27
CA ALA A 117 -6.85 -26.22 -2.71
C ALA A 117 -6.67 -26.05 -1.19
#